data_AF-A0A2V7WUA7-F1
#
_entry.id   AF-A0A2V7WUA7-F1
#
_cell.length_a   1.000
_cell.length_b   1.000
_cell.length_c   1.000
_cell.angle_alpha   90.00
_cell.angle_beta   90.00
_cell.angle_gamma   90.00
#
_symmetry.space_group_name_H-M   'P 1'
#
loop_
_entity.id
_entity.type
_entity.pdbx_description
1 polymer ?
#
loop_
_entity_poly.entity_id
_entity_poly.type
_entity_poly.pdbx_seq_one_letter_code
_entity_poly.pdbx_strand_id
1 'polypeptide(L)'
;MILIALGQVPAAGRELTRTETESRARRDLTVRLGVPAHDVRVVASDSRTWPDHRLGCVPRRGVEEPVPVPGYRIVLDADGKRYTYHTDLTGRIVRCEESLKRLLPMLR
;
A
#
# COMPACT_ATOMS: atom_id res chain seq x y z
N MET A 1 -30.56 -23.27 -2.21
CA MET A 1 -29.30 -23.43 -1.47
C MET A 1 -28.51 -22.15 -1.60
N ILE A 2 -28.45 -21.35 -0.54
CA ILE A 2 -27.73 -20.08 -0.51
C ILE A 2 -26.27 -20.40 -0.12
N LEU A 3 -25.34 -20.21 -1.04
CA LEU A 3 -23.91 -20.24 -0.74
C LEU A 3 -23.56 -18.95 0.00
N ILE A 4 -23.48 -19.06 1.32
CA ILE A 4 -23.03 -18.02 2.23
C ILE A 4 -21.56 -17.75 1.90
N ALA A 5 -21.25 -16.49 1.60
CA ALA A 5 -19.89 -16.00 1.38
C ALA A 5 -18.99 -16.43 2.55
N LEU A 6 -17.81 -16.97 2.21
CA LEU A 6 -16.78 -17.34 3.17
C LEU A 6 -16.50 -16.16 4.09
N GLY A 7 -16.88 -16.31 5.36
CA GLY A 7 -16.61 -15.34 6.40
C GLY A 7 -15.11 -15.15 6.57
N GLN A 8 -14.62 -13.94 6.34
CA GLN A 8 -13.32 -13.51 6.80
C GLN A 8 -13.39 -13.36 8.32
N VAL A 9 -12.61 -14.19 9.03
CA VAL A 9 -12.42 -14.07 10.47
C VAL A 9 -11.49 -12.85 10.69
N PRO A 10 -11.95 -11.73 11.28
CA PRO A 10 -11.08 -10.57 11.47
C PRO A 10 -10.04 -10.89 12.55
N ALA A 11 -8.76 -10.81 12.20
CA ALA A 11 -7.69 -10.76 13.18
C ALA A 11 -7.84 -9.48 14.01
N ALA A 12 -7.66 -9.60 15.34
CA ALA A 12 -7.88 -8.53 16.31
C ALA A 12 -7.30 -7.16 15.88
N GLY A 13 -8.19 -6.23 15.56
CA GLY A 13 -7.88 -4.90 15.04
C GLY A 13 -8.87 -4.52 13.95
N ARG A 14 -9.36 -3.28 13.93
CA ARG A 14 -10.29 -2.85 12.88
C ARG A 14 -9.54 -2.79 11.55
N GLU A 15 -9.92 -3.65 10.61
CA GLU A 15 -9.44 -3.54 9.23
C GLU A 15 -9.94 -2.24 8.59
N LEU A 16 -9.05 -1.58 7.86
CA LEU A 16 -9.36 -0.38 7.09
C LEU A 16 -9.86 -0.76 5.71
N THR A 17 -10.90 -0.05 5.29
CA THR A 17 -11.42 -0.13 3.93
C THR A 17 -10.44 0.50 2.92
N ARG A 18 -10.67 0.19 1.65
CA ARG A 18 -9.97 0.84 0.52
C ARG A 18 -10.07 2.37 0.58
N THR A 19 -11.27 2.91 0.80
CA THR A 19 -11.49 4.36 0.84
C THR A 19 -10.76 5.03 2.02
N GLU A 20 -10.71 4.36 3.19
CA GLU A 20 -9.95 4.88 4.34
C GLU A 20 -8.44 4.89 4.08
N THR A 21 -7.91 3.84 3.46
CA THR A 21 -6.49 3.75 3.10
C THR A 21 -6.11 4.75 2.01
N GLU A 22 -6.96 4.97 1.00
CA GLU A 22 -6.81 6.06 0.01
C GLU A 22 -6.76 7.44 0.67
N SER A 23 -7.68 7.70 1.60
CA SER A 23 -7.77 8.95 2.33
C SER A 23 -6.51 9.21 3.16
N ARG A 24 -5.95 8.18 3.80
CA ARG A 24 -4.69 8.26 4.55
C ARG A 24 -3.48 8.44 3.63
N ALA A 25 -3.40 7.70 2.51
CA ALA A 25 -2.32 7.84 1.54
C ALA A 25 -2.30 9.25 0.93
N ARG A 26 -3.48 9.80 0.58
CA ARG A 26 -3.60 11.18 0.08
C ARG A 26 -3.10 12.20 1.11
N ARG A 27 -3.50 12.08 2.38
CA ARG A 27 -3.01 12.95 3.46
C ARG A 27 -1.50 12.87 3.64
N ASP A 28 -0.91 11.67 3.61
CA ASP A 28 0.53 11.52 3.71
C ASP A 28 1.24 12.23 2.53
N LEU A 29 0.74 12.06 1.29
CA LEU A 29 1.35 12.70 0.12
C LEU A 29 1.23 14.23 0.15
N THR A 30 0.08 14.79 0.56
CA THR A 30 -0.09 16.25 0.69
C THR A 30 0.92 16.85 1.66
N VAL A 31 1.15 16.18 2.80
CA VAL A 31 2.12 16.64 3.81
C VAL A 31 3.55 16.56 3.27
N ARG A 32 3.90 15.48 2.56
CA ARG A 32 5.24 15.31 1.99
C ARG A 32 5.57 16.31 0.89
N LEU A 33 4.59 16.66 0.06
CA LEU A 33 4.78 17.57 -1.07
C LEU A 33 4.50 19.03 -0.72
N GLY A 34 3.83 19.32 0.40
CA GLY A 34 3.40 20.67 0.75
C GLY A 34 2.31 21.21 -0.18
N VAL A 35 1.48 20.33 -0.75
CA VAL A 35 0.41 20.68 -1.72
C VAL A 35 -0.97 20.48 -1.11
N PRO A 36 -2.00 21.21 -1.55
CA PRO A 36 -3.36 21.04 -1.06
C PRO A 36 -3.96 19.70 -1.49
N ALA A 37 -4.94 19.22 -0.73
CA ALA A 37 -5.57 17.91 -0.98
C ALA A 37 -6.28 17.78 -2.33
N HIS A 38 -6.74 18.89 -2.93
CA HIS A 38 -7.38 18.87 -4.25
C HIS A 38 -6.39 18.64 -5.40
N ASP A 39 -5.09 18.85 -5.18
CA ASP A 39 -4.04 18.59 -6.16
C ASP A 39 -3.59 17.13 -6.19
N VAL A 40 -4.05 16.32 -5.23
CA VAL A 40 -3.71 14.90 -5.13
C VAL A 40 -4.92 14.03 -5.46
N ARG A 41 -4.85 13.29 -6.56
CA ARG A 41 -5.92 12.39 -7.04
C ARG A 41 -5.54 10.93 -6.85
N VAL A 42 -6.53 10.10 -6.50
CA VAL A 42 -6.38 8.65 -6.60
C VAL A 42 -6.61 8.25 -8.06
N VAL A 43 -5.63 7.60 -8.70
CA VAL A 43 -5.74 7.15 -10.09
C VAL A 43 -5.87 5.65 -10.23
N ALA A 44 -5.44 4.88 -9.23
CA ALA A 44 -5.70 3.45 -9.14
C ALA A 44 -5.69 3.01 -7.69
N SER A 45 -6.47 1.97 -7.39
CA SER A 45 -6.55 1.34 -6.08
C SER A 45 -6.99 -0.11 -6.28
N ASP A 46 -6.19 -1.07 -5.82
CA ASP A 46 -6.46 -2.49 -5.96
C ASP A 46 -6.04 -3.27 -4.71
N SER A 47 -6.80 -4.33 -4.40
CA SER A 47 -6.48 -5.22 -3.28
C SER A 47 -5.31 -6.10 -3.68
N ARG A 48 -4.33 -6.25 -2.79
CA ARG A 48 -3.11 -7.02 -3.05
C ARG A 48 -2.67 -7.77 -1.80
N THR A 49 -2.05 -8.94 -2.02
CA THR A 49 -1.36 -9.68 -0.95
C THR A 49 0.14 -9.52 -1.15
N TRP A 50 0.81 -8.98 -0.14
CA TRP A 50 2.25 -8.76 -0.12
C TRP A 50 2.98 -10.02 0.34
N PRO A 51 4.23 -10.24 -0.12
CA PRO A 51 4.99 -11.43 0.25
C PRO A 51 5.47 -11.42 1.70
N ASP A 52 5.55 -10.24 2.33
CA ASP A 52 5.99 -10.07 3.70
C ASP A 52 5.46 -8.76 4.33
N HIS A 53 5.74 -8.59 5.62
CA HIS A 53 5.40 -7.43 6.44
C HIS A 53 6.04 -6.11 5.97
N ARG A 54 6.95 -6.12 4.98
CA ARG A 54 7.53 -4.90 4.39
C ARG A 54 6.71 -4.41 3.19
N LEU A 55 5.54 -5.03 2.98
CA LEU A 55 4.58 -4.69 1.95
C LEU A 55 5.22 -4.74 0.55
N GLY A 56 6.29 -5.52 0.40
CA GLY A 56 7.07 -5.58 -0.83
C GLY A 56 7.69 -4.27 -1.29
N CYS A 57 7.88 -3.24 -0.45
CA CYS A 57 8.62 -2.01 -0.83
C CYS A 57 10.14 -2.20 -0.78
N VAL A 58 10.65 -2.99 0.17
CA VAL A 58 12.09 -3.18 0.41
C VAL A 58 12.50 -4.60 0.01
N PRO A 59 13.60 -4.78 -0.75
CA PRO A 59 14.08 -6.12 -1.13
C PRO A 59 14.43 -6.98 0.08
N ARG A 60 14.19 -8.28 -0.06
CA ARG A 60 14.62 -9.28 0.92
C ARG A 60 16.16 -9.30 1.04
N ARG A 61 16.65 -9.22 2.28
CA ARG A 61 18.03 -9.60 2.64
C ARG A 61 17.90 -10.81 3.55
N GLY A 62 18.63 -11.89 3.24
CA GLY A 62 18.56 -13.14 4.01
C GLY A 62 17.29 -13.97 3.77
N VAL A 63 17.12 -14.97 4.63
CA VAL A 63 16.09 -16.02 4.54
C VAL A 63 15.05 -15.79 5.64
N GLU A 64 14.25 -14.73 5.55
CA GLU A 64 13.03 -14.64 6.37
C GLU A 64 11.97 -15.65 5.86
N GLU A 65 11.00 -16.01 6.67
CA GLU A 65 9.84 -16.76 6.20
C GLU A 65 8.83 -15.80 5.55
N PRO A 66 8.29 -16.09 4.36
CA PRO A 66 7.29 -15.23 3.74
C PRO A 66 5.99 -15.30 4.54
N VAL A 67 5.58 -14.17 5.12
CA VAL A 67 4.30 -14.01 5.80
C VAL A 67 3.39 -13.17 4.90
N PRO A 68 2.40 -13.76 4.21
CA PRO A 68 1.53 -13.02 3.34
C PRO A 68 0.74 -11.95 4.10
N VAL A 69 0.77 -10.71 3.61
CA VAL A 69 0.04 -9.58 4.24
C VAL A 69 -0.99 -9.03 3.26
N PRO A 70 -2.30 -9.15 3.53
CA PRO A 70 -3.32 -8.52 2.71
C PRO A 70 -3.34 -7.00 2.90
N GLY A 71 -3.72 -6.26 1.85
CA GLY A 71 -3.92 -4.83 1.90
C GLY A 71 -4.20 -4.22 0.53
N TYR A 72 -3.77 -2.98 0.30
CA TYR A 72 -4.06 -2.25 -0.93
C TYR A 72 -2.80 -1.67 -1.59
N ARG A 73 -2.77 -1.70 -2.91
CA ARG A 73 -1.88 -0.87 -3.74
C ARG A 73 -2.66 0.34 -4.20
N ILE A 74 -2.21 1.53 -3.82
CA ILE A 74 -2.83 2.81 -4.17
C ILE A 74 -1.84 3.60 -5.03
N VAL A 75 -2.30 4.11 -6.16
CA VAL A 75 -1.53 5.03 -7.01
C VAL A 75 -2.18 6.40 -6.93
N LEU A 76 -1.39 7.37 -6.49
CA LEU A 76 -1.78 8.77 -6.44
C LEU A 76 -1.09 9.53 -7.58
N ASP A 77 -1.78 10.54 -8.09
CA ASP A 77 -1.24 11.51 -9.04
C ASP A 77 -1.23 12.88 -8.37
N ALA A 78 -0.09 13.57 -8.46
CA ALA A 78 0.06 14.96 -8.07
C ALA A 78 0.91 15.64 -9.14
N ASP A 79 0.35 16.65 -9.80
CA ASP A 79 1.00 17.39 -10.90
C ASP A 79 1.57 16.48 -12.00
N GLY A 80 0.79 15.48 -12.43
CA GLY A 80 1.18 14.52 -13.47
C GLY A 80 2.22 13.48 -13.04
N LYS A 81 2.70 13.53 -11.79
CA LYS A 81 3.63 12.55 -11.22
C LYS A 81 2.89 11.51 -10.39
N ARG A 82 3.20 10.24 -10.67
CA ARG A 82 2.62 9.09 -9.97
C ARG A 82 3.41 8.68 -8.74
N TYR A 83 2.70 8.41 -7.66
CA TYR A 83 3.23 7.94 -6.38
C TYR A 83 2.51 6.67 -5.97
N THR A 84 3.26 5.58 -5.76
CA THR A 84 2.69 4.30 -5.37
C THR A 84 2.80 4.11 -3.86
N TYR A 85 1.69 3.74 -3.25
CA TYR A 85 1.56 3.41 -1.84
C TYR A 85 1.12 1.96 -1.68
N HIS A 86 1.78 1.24 -0.78
CA HIS A 86 1.36 -0.09 -0.36
C HIS A 86 0.89 -0.02 1.09
N THR A 87 -0.20 -0.71 1.40
CA THR A 87 -0.80 -0.75 2.73
C THR A 87 -1.02 -2.16 3.18
N ASP A 88 -1.11 -2.39 4.50
CA ASP A 88 -1.83 -3.54 5.03
C ASP A 88 -3.32 -3.16 5.29
N LEU A 89 -4.07 -4.08 5.87
CA LEU A 89 -5.45 -3.83 6.32
C LEU A 89 -5.51 -3.16 7.70
N THR A 90 -4.44 -3.13 8.50
CA THR A 90 -4.48 -2.59 9.87
C THR A 90 -4.11 -1.11 9.95
N GLY A 91 -3.68 -0.53 8.83
CA GLY A 91 -3.50 0.91 8.65
C GLY A 91 -2.07 1.38 8.49
N ARG A 92 -1.12 0.45 8.33
CA ARG A 92 0.22 0.78 7.87
C ARG A 92 0.18 1.18 6.41
N ILE A 93 0.84 2.29 6.08
CA ILE A 93 0.90 2.85 4.72
C ILE A 93 2.33 3.24 4.43
N VAL A 94 2.86 2.78 3.29
CA VAL A 94 4.25 3.02 2.88
C VAL A 94 4.25 3.52 1.44
N ARG A 95 4.87 4.66 1.18
CA ARG A 95 5.18 5.10 -0.18
C ARG A 95 6.32 4.24 -0.73
N CYS A 96 6.06 3.36 -1.69
CA CYS A 96 7.12 2.62 -2.36
C CYS A 96 7.69 3.45 -3.51
N GLU A 97 9.00 3.74 -3.46
CA GLU A 97 9.70 4.34 -4.59
C GLU A 97 10.12 3.25 -5.59
N GLU A 98 9.48 3.24 -6.77
CA GLU A 98 9.81 2.30 -7.85
C GLU A 98 11.25 2.49 -8.37
N SER A 99 11.77 3.72 -8.34
CA SER A 99 13.17 4.04 -8.65
C SER A 99 14.13 3.33 -7.68
N LEU A 100 13.85 3.38 -6.38
CA LEU A 100 14.68 2.71 -5.37
C LEU A 100 14.64 1.19 -5.54
N LYS A 101 13.47 0.63 -5.84
CA LYS A 101 13.31 -0.80 -6.15
C LYS A 101 14.15 -1.26 -7.33
N ARG A 102 14.26 -0.44 -8.37
CA ARG A 102 15.05 -0.75 -9.57
C ARG A 102 16.56 -0.65 -9.34
N LEU A 103 16.98 0.27 -8.48
CA LEU A 103 18.40 0.51 -8.19
C LEU A 103 18.99 -0.49 -7.20
N LEU A 104 18.21 -0.97 -6.23
CA LEU A 104 18.70 -1.88 -5.18
C LEU A 104 19.27 -3.23 -5.67
N PRO A 105 18.76 -3.86 -6.76
CA PRO A 105 19.39 -5.04 -7.36
C PRO A 105 20.74 -4.77 -8.02
N MET A 106 21.01 -3.52 -8.44
CA MET A 106 22.22 -3.15 -9.19
C MET A 106 23.38 -2.71 -8.29
N LEU A 107 23.13 -2.47 -7.00
CA LEU A 107 24.12 -2.06 -6.00
C LEU A 107 24.75 -3.26 -5.25
N ARG A 108 24.77 -4.44 -5.88
CA ARG A 108 25.31 -5.68 -5.31
C ARG A 108 26.50 -6.17 -6.11
#